data_AF-A0A8H4EJN9-F1
#
_entry.id   AF-A0A8H4EJN9-F1
#
_cell.length_a   1.000
_cell.length_b   1.000
_cell.length_c   1.000
_cell.angle_alpha   90.00
_cell.angle_beta   90.00
_cell.angle_gamma   90.00
#
_symmetry.space_group_name_H-M   'P 1'
#
loop_
_entity.id
_entity.type
_entity.pdbx_description
1 polymer ?
#
loop_
_entity_poly.entity_id
_entity_poly.type
_entity_poly.pdbx_seq_one_letter_code
_entity_poly.pdbx_strand_id
1 'polypeptide(L)' 'MLRNGLPPFQSFETGFKIAVYVYEGGGENPLEGTPPQYEQLYKLCWDENHEKRSNIISILETLTGINIK' A
#
# COMPACT_ATOMS: atom_id res chain seq x y z
N MET A 1 2.81 -4.45 -2.48
CA MET A 1 2.92 -4.68 -1.02
C MET A 1 2.63 -6.10 -0.57
N LEU A 2 1.73 -6.87 -1.20
CA LEU A 2 1.48 -8.24 -0.71
C LEU A 2 2.67 -9.16 -1.03
N ARG A 3 3.54 -9.34 -0.05
CA ARG A 3 4.79 -10.09 -0.18
C ARG A 3 4.86 -11.05 0.99
N ASN A 4 4.94 -12.35 0.72
CA ASN A 4 5.00 -13.39 1.76
C ASN A 4 6.30 -13.26 2.57
N GLY A 5 6.27 -12.44 3.62
CA GLY A 5 7.36 -12.27 4.59
C GLY A 5 8.55 -11.44 4.12
N LEU A 6 8.48 -10.75 2.97
CA LEU A 6 9.54 -9.85 2.55
C LEU A 6 9.37 -8.46 3.19
N PRO A 7 10.45 -7.85 3.71
CA PRO A 7 10.38 -6.51 4.28
C PRO A 7 9.99 -5.48 3.22
N PRO A 8 9.30 -4.40 3.60
CA PRO A 8 8.96 -3.35 2.66
C PRO A 8 10.20 -2.56 2.22
N PHE A 9 10.12 -1.90 1.07
CA PHE A 9 11.14 -1.00 0.53
C PHE A 9 12.53 -1.64 0.35
N GLN A 10 12.61 -2.92 -0.03
CA GLN A 10 13.88 -3.65 -0.15
C GLN A 10 14.89 -3.03 -1.13
N SER A 11 14.42 -2.21 -2.08
CA SER A 11 15.28 -1.49 -3.02
C SER A 11 16.01 -0.30 -2.41
N PHE A 12 15.65 0.12 -1.19
CA PHE A 12 16.26 1.24 -0.50
C PHE A 12 17.34 0.76 0.46
N GLU A 13 18.53 1.35 0.35
CA GLU A 13 19.69 0.98 1.17
C GLU A 13 19.59 1.43 2.63
N THR A 14 18.86 2.51 2.90
CA THR A 14 18.79 3.11 4.24
C THR A 14 17.39 3.64 4.54
N GLY A 15 17.03 3.62 5.84
CA GLY A 15 15.77 4.20 6.32
C GLY A 15 15.62 5.70 6.03
N PHE A 16 16.73 6.46 5.99
CA PHE A 16 16.69 7.88 5.64
C PHE A 16 16.19 8.12 4.21
N LYS A 17 16.69 7.34 3.24
CA LYS A 17 16.20 7.43 1.85
C LYS A 17 14.72 7.06 1.74
N ILE A 18 14.26 6.07 2.52
CA ILE A 18 12.83 5.71 2.60
C ILE A 18 12.01 6.89 3.14
N ALA A 19 12.46 7.55 4.22
CA ALA A 19 11.75 8.66 4.81
C ALA A 19 11.61 9.85 3.84
N VAL A 20 12.67 10.21 3.12
CA VAL A 20 12.62 11.25 2.08
C VAL A 20 11.65 10.86 0.97
N TYR A 21 11.72 9.61 0.47
CA TYR A 21 10.84 9.12 -0.59
C TYR A 21 9.36 9.16 -0.19
N VAL A 22 9.03 8.70 1.02
CA VAL A 22 7.65 8.73 1.56
C VAL A 22 7.17 10.16 1.78
N TYR A 23 8.05 11.05 2.24
CA TYR A 23 7.73 12.48 2.41
C TYR A 23 7.38 13.16 1.07
N GLU A 24 7.98 12.72 -0.03
CA GLU A 24 7.69 13.20 -1.39
C GLU A 24 6.43 12.55 -2.01
N GLY A 25 5.65 11.80 -1.23
CA GLY A 25 4.45 11.08 -1.70
C GLY A 25 4.76 9.74 -2.36
N GLY A 26 6.00 9.27 -2.25
CA GLY A 26 6.44 7.97 -2.75
C GLY A 26 5.89 6.81 -1.93
N GLY A 27 5.57 5.71 -2.63
CA GLY A 27 5.06 4.50 -2.01
C GLY A 27 5.67 3.21 -2.58
N GLU A 28 5.43 2.08 -1.93
CA GLU A 28 5.74 0.79 -2.50
C GLU A 28 5.07 0.59 -3.86
N ASN A 29 5.82 0.04 -4.80
CA ASN A 29 5.24 -0.39 -6.06
C ASN A 29 4.37 -1.65 -5.87
N PRO A 30 3.27 -1.78 -6.61
CA PRO A 30 2.52 -3.03 -6.68
C PRO A 30 3.43 -4.15 -7.20
N LEU A 31 3.20 -5.35 -6.69
CA LEU A 31 3.92 -6.53 -7.14
C LEU A 31 3.15 -7.18 -8.27
N GLU A 32 3.85 -7.82 -9.20
CA GLU A 32 3.21 -8.62 -10.24
C GLU A 32 2.25 -9.65 -9.61
N GLY A 33 1.03 -9.72 -10.14
CA GLY A 33 -0.04 -10.56 -9.61
C GLY A 33 -0.83 -9.94 -8.44
N THR A 34 -0.49 -8.75 -7.95
CA THR A 34 -1.33 -8.05 -6.97
C THR A 34 -2.71 -7.73 -7.59
N PRO A 35 -3.83 -8.10 -6.96
CA PRO A 35 -5.16 -7.75 -7.47
C PRO A 35 -5.32 -6.22 -7.61
N PRO A 36 -5.83 -5.70 -8.74
CA PRO A 36 -5.97 -4.26 -8.96
C PRO A 36 -6.80 -3.55 -7.88
N GLN A 37 -7.84 -4.22 -7.37
CA GLN A 37 -8.66 -3.70 -6.29
C GLN A 37 -7.87 -3.55 -4.98
N TYR A 38 -6.94 -4.48 -4.71
CA TYR A 38 -6.07 -4.39 -3.54
C TYR A 38 -5.07 -3.24 -3.68
N GLU A 39 -4.51 -3.05 -4.87
CA GLU A 39 -3.62 -1.92 -5.15
C GLU A 39 -4.33 -0.57 -4.94
N GLN A 40 -5.54 -0.43 -5.47
CA GLN A 40 -6.35 0.79 -5.29
C GLN A 40 -6.67 1.04 -3.82
N LEU A 41 -7.10 -0.01 -3.11
CA LEU A 41 -7.37 0.08 -1.67
C LEU A 41 -6.14 0.53 -0.89
N TYR A 42 -4.97 -0.06 -1.19
CA TYR A 42 -3.74 0.33 -0.51
C TYR A 42 -3.37 1.79 -0.79
N LYS A 43 -3.50 2.26 -2.03
CA LYS A 43 -3.27 3.67 -2.38
C LYS A 43 -4.16 4.61 -1.58
N LEU A 44 -5.45 4.27 -1.41
CA LEU A 44 -6.37 5.04 -0.59
C LEU A 44 -5.98 5.05 0.89
N CYS A 45 -5.54 3.92 1.44
CA CYS A 45 -5.06 3.84 2.82
C CYS A 45 -3.83 4.73 3.08
N TRP A 46 -3.07 5.05 2.04
CA TRP A 46 -1.82 5.79 2.12
C TRP A 46 -1.90 7.21 1.54
N ASP A 47 -3.12 7.71 1.28
CA ASP A 47 -3.32 9.08 0.80
C ASP A 47 -2.76 10.08 1.82
N GLU A 48 -2.07 11.11 1.35
CA GLU A 48 -1.51 12.17 2.20
C GLU A 48 -2.61 12.93 2.95
N ASN A 49 -3.77 13.10 2.32
CA ASN A 49 -4.93 13.70 2.95
C ASN A 49 -5.63 12.68 3.86
N HIS A 50 -5.57 12.93 5.16
CA HIS A 50 -6.23 12.12 6.19
C HIS A 50 -7.73 11.91 5.96
N GLU A 51 -8.44 12.86 5.34
CA GLU A 51 -9.87 12.74 5.07
C GLU A 51 -10.19 11.76 3.92
N LYS A 52 -9.22 11.53 3.03
CA LYS A 52 -9.34 10.57 1.92
C LYS A 52 -8.96 9.15 2.32
N ARG A 53 -8.24 8.98 3.44
CA ARG A 53 -7.85 7.65 3.92
C ARG A 53 -9.07 6.81 4.22
N SER A 54 -9.10 5.61 3.65
CA SER A 54 -10.19 4.68 3.91
C SER A 54 -10.24 4.33 5.40
N ASN A 55 -11.45 4.38 5.97
CA ASN A 55 -11.66 3.91 7.34
C ASN A 55 -11.66 2.37 7.38
N ILE A 56 -11.48 1.81 8.58
CA ILE A 56 -11.34 0.36 8.77
C ILE A 56 -12.54 -0.45 8.29
N ILE A 57 -13.76 0.10 8.37
CA ILE A 57 -14.99 -0.58 7.95
C ILE A 57 -15.00 -0.70 6.42
N SER A 58 -14.75 0.40 5.71
CA SER A 58 -14.68 0.40 4.24
C SER A 58 -13.53 -0.47 3.70
N ILE A 59 -12.41 -0.52 4.42
CA ILE A 59 -11.30 -1.44 4.12
C ILE A 59 -11.77 -2.88 4.21
N LEU A 60 -12.43 -3.26 5.31
CA LEU A 60 -12.90 -4.63 5.52
C LEU A 60 -13.90 -5.05 4.44
N GLU A 61 -14.88 -4.20 4.13
CA GLU A 61 -15.87 -4.45 3.06
C GLU A 61 -15.21 -4.62 1.69
N THR A 62 -14.20 -3.82 1.38
CA THR A 62 -13.46 -3.95 0.12
C THR A 62 -12.69 -5.29 0.11
N LEU A 63 -11.98 -5.62 1.19
CA LEU A 63 -11.18 -6.84 1.29
C LEU A 63 -12.02 -8.11 1.19
N THR A 64 -13.22 -8.15 1.77
CA THR A 64 -14.11 -9.33 1.65
C THR A 64 -14.64 -9.54 0.24
N GLY A 65 -14.70 -8.47 -0.57
CA GLY A 65 -15.08 -8.54 -1.98
C GLY A 65 -13.92 -8.86 -2.93
N ILE A 66 -12.67 -8.81 -2.47
CA ILE A 66 -11.50 -9.12 -3.31
C ILE A 66 -11.34 -10.63 -3.40
N ASN A 67 -11.41 -11.16 -4.63
CA ASN A 67 -11.10 -12.56 -4.88
C ASN A 67 -9.58 -12.73 -4.93
N ILE A 68 -9.00 -13.18 -3.82
CA ILE A 68 -7.59 -13.57 -3.72
C ILE A 68 -7.53 -15.03 -4.19
N LYS A 69 -7.23 -15.24 -5.48
CA LYS A 69 -7.02 -16.59 -6.02
C LYS A 69 -5.66 -17.14 -5.62
#